data_AF-A0A9P0KBQ4-F1
#
_entry.id   AF-A0A9P0KBQ4-F1
#
_cell.length_a   1.000
_cell.length_b   1.000
_cell.length_c   1.000
_cell.angle_alpha   90.00
_cell.angle_beta   90.00
_cell.angle_gamma   90.00
#
_symmetry.space_group_name_H-M   'P 1'
#
loop_
_entity.id
_entity.type
_entity.pdbx_description
1 polymer ?
#
loop_
_entity_poly.entity_id
_entity_poly.type
_entity_poly.pdbx_seq_one_letter_code
_entity_poly.pdbx_strand_id
1 'polypeptide(L)'
;MADQSSVGEMKEQKQSQLNMIKQIKTNFYKLNHTTTYHGVQNISTSNFLNIFVSESTTQIPVYKPFKKWSLENLTKIVEIHNKLVLRKDRLRRKRLRKQKDAKNHRWHFQGNTQVDAYSASLQHTNRMLNVKYGFRTRKVPSHAPIMIDRQIMTKLQDTFNDEFEITEKNRVRRGDDVQFSFAYYYYLMSEQIDVPIGEIFEEFDTDKSGTWSDREIRTLLTKLYELPLSYSIVDHFEAILLNCSENKVFSDVSTPEYERYIDSKLPTISERLVASCPTLVKLLNDRFGLAHKYHFEIISDAESKHVSFKMLNSNISDVVVSLDEIRSNSRKFVCLNDNLDESKVAENELVRAILYDFYLALFPQPSKFELPDEYRNKFVYIKDLNEWKMYRFKIKLFIVFLMSTVLWMTLFNVIRRRFCQMIDILFC
;
A
#
# COMPACT_ATOMS: atom_id res chain seq x y z
N MET A 1 38.65 -17.89 27.78
CA MET A 1 38.40 -18.99 26.82
C MET A 1 37.09 -18.68 26.11
N ALA A 2 37.17 -18.07 24.94
CA ALA A 2 36.02 -17.71 24.13
C ALA A 2 35.62 -18.91 23.24
N ASP A 3 34.32 -19.10 23.06
CA ASP A 3 33.64 -20.21 22.40
C ASP A 3 34.23 -20.60 21.04
N GLN A 4 35.08 -21.63 21.02
CA GLN A 4 35.42 -22.36 19.79
C GLN A 4 34.25 -23.24 19.29
N SER A 5 33.26 -23.50 20.14
CA SER A 5 32.04 -24.26 19.80
C SER A 5 31.13 -23.49 18.84
N SER A 6 30.89 -22.19 19.06
CA SER A 6 30.00 -21.42 18.18
C SER A 6 30.60 -21.16 16.79
N VAL A 7 31.94 -21.10 16.68
CA VAL A 7 32.64 -20.95 15.39
C VAL A 7 32.59 -22.24 14.56
N GLY A 8 32.55 -23.41 15.22
CA GLY A 8 32.36 -24.71 14.58
C GLY A 8 30.97 -24.86 13.96
N GLU A 9 29.91 -24.56 14.74
CA GLU A 9 28.52 -24.59 14.26
C GLU A 9 28.27 -23.58 13.13
N MET A 10 28.91 -22.40 13.21
CA MET A 10 28.82 -21.36 12.17
C MET A 10 29.47 -21.80 10.85
N LYS A 11 30.58 -22.56 10.89
CA LYS A 11 31.21 -23.12 9.70
C LYS A 11 30.38 -24.25 9.09
N GLU A 12 29.77 -25.11 9.91
CA GLU A 12 28.88 -26.18 9.42
C GLU A 12 27.59 -25.63 8.82
N GLN A 13 26.96 -24.62 9.41
CA GLN A 13 25.80 -23.96 8.81
C GLN A 13 26.14 -23.20 7.53
N LYS A 14 27.28 -22.51 7.47
CA LYS A 14 27.74 -21.82 6.25
C LYS A 14 28.05 -22.83 5.14
N GLN A 15 28.65 -23.97 5.47
CA GLN A 15 28.89 -25.06 4.53
C GLN A 15 27.58 -25.72 4.07
N SER A 16 26.61 -25.90 4.96
CA SER A 16 25.26 -26.39 4.63
C SER A 16 24.52 -25.45 3.69
N GLN A 17 24.55 -24.13 3.95
CA GLN A 17 23.97 -23.12 3.07
C GLN A 17 24.68 -23.05 1.71
N LEU A 18 26.01 -23.13 1.66
CA LEU A 18 26.78 -23.20 0.40
C LEU A 18 26.47 -24.48 -0.39
N ASN A 19 26.30 -25.61 0.28
CA ASN A 19 25.91 -26.88 -0.34
C ASN A 19 24.48 -26.80 -0.87
N MET A 20 23.57 -26.16 -0.14
CA MET A 20 22.19 -25.91 -0.57
C MET A 20 22.15 -24.97 -1.79
N ILE A 21 22.94 -23.89 -1.79
CA ILE A 21 23.07 -22.98 -2.95
C ILE A 21 23.67 -23.71 -4.16
N LYS A 22 24.68 -24.57 -3.96
CA LYS A 22 25.21 -25.44 -5.02
C LYS A 22 24.16 -26.41 -5.53
N GLN A 23 23.33 -26.97 -4.66
CA GLN A 23 22.27 -27.90 -5.05
C GLN A 23 21.13 -27.19 -5.79
N ILE A 24 20.76 -25.97 -5.38
CA ILE A 24 19.82 -25.10 -6.09
C ILE A 24 20.37 -24.75 -7.48
N LYS A 25 21.63 -24.30 -7.58
CA LYS A 25 22.28 -24.07 -8.88
C LYS A 25 22.26 -25.33 -9.75
N THR A 26 22.59 -26.48 -9.19
CA THR A 26 22.61 -27.77 -9.91
C THR A 26 21.21 -28.19 -10.39
N ASN A 27 20.17 -27.94 -9.60
CA ASN A 27 18.79 -28.21 -9.98
C ASN A 27 18.27 -27.22 -11.04
N PHE A 28 18.69 -25.95 -10.96
CA PHE A 28 18.43 -24.94 -11.99
C PHE A 28 19.12 -25.28 -13.32
N TYR A 29 20.37 -25.74 -13.28
CA TYR A 29 21.08 -26.25 -14.45
C TYR A 29 20.44 -27.53 -15.00
N LYS A 30 19.92 -28.43 -14.16
CA LYS A 30 19.17 -29.62 -14.62
C LYS A 30 17.86 -29.25 -15.31
N LEU A 31 17.09 -28.29 -14.77
CA LEU A 31 15.88 -27.76 -15.40
C LEU A 31 16.18 -27.09 -16.75
N ASN A 32 17.28 -26.34 -16.84
CA ASN A 32 17.72 -25.73 -18.10
C ASN A 32 18.31 -26.76 -19.10
N HIS A 33 18.85 -27.89 -18.65
CA HIS A 33 19.35 -28.96 -19.52
C HIS A 33 18.28 -29.99 -19.94
N THR A 34 17.11 -30.02 -19.31
CA THR A 34 15.94 -30.80 -19.80
C THR A 34 15.05 -30.03 -20.78
N THR A 35 15.45 -28.81 -21.16
CA THR A 35 14.68 -27.99 -22.11
C THR A 35 15.53 -27.58 -23.30
N THR A 36 16.10 -28.55 -24.02
CA THR A 36 16.50 -28.35 -25.41
C THR A 36 15.30 -28.55 -26.32
N TYR A 37 14.82 -27.42 -26.85
CA TYR A 37 14.16 -27.36 -28.15
C TYR A 37 14.95 -28.16 -29.18
N HIS A 38 14.37 -29.23 -29.70
CA HIS A 38 14.61 -29.67 -31.07
C HIS A 38 13.27 -29.88 -31.75
N GLY A 39 13.02 -29.03 -32.75
CA GLY A 39 11.94 -29.24 -33.69
C GLY A 39 12.22 -30.44 -34.59
N VAL A 40 11.10 -31.00 -35.09
CA VAL A 40 10.95 -31.61 -36.42
C VAL A 40 11.76 -32.89 -36.66
N GLN A 41 11.13 -34.08 -36.58
CA GLN A 41 10.46 -34.78 -37.70
C GLN A 41 10.06 -36.22 -37.30
N ASN A 42 8.82 -36.58 -37.65
CA ASN A 42 8.27 -37.90 -38.02
C ASN A 42 8.90 -39.20 -37.47
N ILE A 43 8.06 -40.07 -36.88
CA ILE A 43 7.58 -41.33 -37.50
C ILE A 43 6.49 -41.97 -36.60
N SER A 44 5.31 -42.07 -37.21
CA SER A 44 4.35 -43.19 -37.23
C SER A 44 4.28 -44.21 -36.07
N THR A 45 3.08 -44.29 -35.51
CA THR A 45 2.29 -45.51 -35.19
C THR A 45 3.00 -46.66 -34.48
N SER A 46 2.53 -47.02 -33.30
CA SER A 46 1.39 -47.94 -33.13
C SER A 46 1.32 -48.45 -31.70
N ASN A 47 0.10 -48.80 -31.31
CA ASN A 47 -0.23 -49.99 -30.54
C ASN A 47 -0.42 -49.91 -29.01
N PHE A 48 -1.66 -50.31 -28.68
CA PHE A 48 -2.25 -50.80 -27.43
C PHE A 48 -2.65 -49.77 -26.37
N LEU A 49 -3.94 -49.38 -26.31
CA LEU A 49 -5.12 -50.13 -25.80
C LEU A 49 -5.19 -50.13 -24.27
N ASN A 50 -6.25 -49.48 -23.77
CA ASN A 50 -7.24 -49.96 -22.78
C ASN A 50 -7.57 -48.90 -21.70
N ILE A 51 -8.76 -48.26 -21.78
CA ILE A 51 -10.02 -48.57 -21.03
C ILE A 51 -10.31 -47.30 -20.16
N PHE A 52 -11.46 -46.62 -20.09
CA PHE A 52 -12.84 -46.76 -20.56
C PHE A 52 -13.39 -45.38 -20.98
N VAL A 53 -14.24 -45.39 -22.00
CA VAL A 53 -15.11 -44.30 -22.47
C VAL A 53 -16.44 -44.34 -21.71
N SER A 54 -17.01 -43.17 -21.36
CA SER A 54 -18.46 -42.99 -21.28
C SER A 54 -18.91 -42.13 -22.46
N GLU A 55 -19.92 -42.63 -23.17
CA GLU A 55 -20.40 -42.22 -24.49
C GLU A 55 -20.84 -40.75 -24.60
N SER A 56 -20.54 -40.14 -25.75
CA SER A 56 -21.55 -39.44 -26.56
C SER A 56 -20.99 -39.16 -27.96
N THR A 57 -21.58 -39.81 -28.95
CA THR A 57 -21.28 -39.78 -30.38
C THR A 57 -21.58 -38.44 -31.04
N THR A 58 -20.61 -37.86 -31.74
CA THR A 58 -20.86 -37.07 -32.97
C THR A 58 -19.66 -37.22 -33.93
N GLN A 59 -19.93 -37.67 -35.15
CA GLN A 59 -18.97 -37.98 -36.20
C GLN A 59 -18.26 -36.72 -36.72
N ILE A 60 -16.95 -36.79 -36.92
CA ILE A 60 -16.13 -35.76 -37.60
C ILE A 60 -15.90 -36.21 -39.05
N PRO A 61 -16.12 -35.38 -40.08
CA PRO A 61 -15.79 -35.73 -41.45
C PRO A 61 -14.28 -35.58 -41.74
N VAL A 62 -13.74 -36.55 -42.47
CA VAL A 62 -12.35 -36.62 -42.95
C VAL A 62 -12.10 -35.58 -44.05
N TYR A 63 -11.04 -34.78 -43.94
CA TYR A 63 -10.59 -33.85 -44.99
C TYR A 63 -9.20 -34.21 -45.54
N LYS A 64 -9.08 -34.11 -46.87
CA LYS A 64 -7.96 -34.45 -47.78
C LYS A 64 -6.73 -33.51 -47.65
N PRO A 65 -5.55 -33.86 -48.21
CA PRO A 65 -4.27 -33.28 -47.82
C PRO A 65 -4.00 -31.86 -48.35
N PHE A 66 -3.13 -31.17 -47.60
CA PHE A 66 -2.86 -29.73 -47.60
C PHE A 66 -2.17 -29.18 -48.86
N LYS A 67 -2.74 -28.09 -49.40
CA LYS A 67 -2.14 -27.18 -50.40
C LYS A 67 -1.40 -26.05 -49.66
N LYS A 68 -0.19 -25.70 -50.08
CA LYS A 68 0.75 -24.68 -49.51
C LYS A 68 0.03 -23.39 -49.04
N TRP A 69 0.19 -23.01 -47.77
CA TRP A 69 -0.51 -21.86 -47.14
C TRP A 69 0.37 -20.60 -47.21
N SER A 70 -0.21 -19.46 -47.62
CA SER A 70 0.42 -18.14 -47.52
C SER A 70 0.38 -17.61 -46.08
N LEU A 71 1.37 -16.79 -45.71
CA LEU A 71 1.61 -16.28 -44.35
C LEU A 71 0.40 -15.51 -43.76
N GLU A 72 -0.47 -14.93 -44.60
CA GLU A 72 -1.70 -14.23 -44.20
C GLU A 72 -2.78 -15.16 -43.63
N ASN A 73 -2.79 -16.45 -43.99
CA ASN A 73 -3.75 -17.40 -43.43
C ASN A 73 -3.33 -17.89 -42.04
N LEU A 74 -2.04 -17.89 -41.72
CA LEU A 74 -1.53 -18.36 -40.42
C LEU A 74 -1.89 -17.39 -39.29
N THR A 75 -1.78 -16.08 -39.53
CA THR A 75 -2.18 -15.04 -38.57
C THR A 75 -3.67 -15.08 -38.26
N LYS A 76 -4.53 -15.28 -39.28
CA LYS A 76 -5.97 -15.47 -39.07
C LYS A 76 -6.31 -16.73 -38.26
N ILE A 77 -5.63 -17.85 -38.51
CA ILE A 77 -5.82 -19.07 -37.70
C ILE A 77 -5.37 -18.86 -36.26
N VAL A 78 -4.22 -18.23 -36.05
CA VAL A 78 -3.70 -17.95 -34.70
C VAL A 78 -4.65 -17.02 -33.96
N GLU A 79 -5.22 -16.02 -34.62
CA GLU A 79 -6.20 -15.12 -34.01
C GLU A 79 -7.50 -15.86 -33.63
N ILE A 80 -8.01 -16.73 -34.50
CA ILE A 80 -9.18 -17.57 -34.24
C ILE A 80 -8.90 -18.56 -33.09
N HIS A 81 -7.73 -19.17 -33.09
CA HIS A 81 -7.29 -20.08 -32.02
C HIS A 81 -7.20 -19.34 -30.67
N ASN A 82 -6.57 -18.16 -30.65
CA ASN A 82 -6.47 -17.33 -29.45
C ASN A 82 -7.85 -16.91 -28.94
N LYS A 83 -8.79 -16.53 -29.82
CA LYS A 83 -10.18 -16.23 -29.45
C LYS A 83 -10.89 -17.45 -28.85
N LEU A 84 -10.65 -18.65 -29.39
CA LEU A 84 -11.24 -19.89 -28.88
C LEU A 84 -10.65 -20.32 -27.53
N VAL A 85 -9.34 -20.13 -27.33
CA VAL A 85 -8.66 -20.38 -26.05
C VAL A 85 -9.19 -19.42 -24.97
N LEU A 86 -9.26 -18.12 -25.27
CA LEU A 86 -9.83 -17.12 -24.36
C LEU A 86 -11.29 -17.42 -24.00
N ARG A 87 -12.08 -17.91 -24.97
CA ARG A 87 -13.48 -18.31 -24.74
C ARG A 87 -13.58 -19.56 -23.87
N LYS A 88 -12.76 -20.59 -24.10
CA LYS A 88 -12.68 -21.79 -23.25
C LYS A 88 -12.27 -21.42 -21.82
N ASP A 89 -11.32 -20.51 -21.68
CA ASP A 89 -10.81 -20.11 -20.38
C ASP A 89 -11.82 -19.24 -19.60
N ARG A 90 -12.57 -18.37 -20.29
CA ARG A 90 -13.70 -17.64 -19.70
C ARG A 90 -14.83 -18.57 -19.25
N LEU A 91 -15.12 -19.63 -20.02
CA LEU A 91 -16.09 -20.66 -19.65
C LEU A 91 -15.61 -21.51 -18.47
N ARG A 92 -14.32 -21.86 -18.41
CA ARG A 92 -13.68 -22.53 -17.27
C ARG A 92 -13.79 -21.68 -16.00
N ARG A 93 -13.47 -20.38 -16.08
CA ARG A 93 -13.64 -19.43 -14.95
C ARG A 93 -15.09 -19.30 -14.49
N LYS A 94 -16.06 -19.26 -15.40
CA LYS A 94 -17.49 -19.28 -15.06
C LYS A 94 -17.92 -20.58 -14.37
N ARG A 95 -17.42 -21.74 -14.83
CA ARG A 95 -17.67 -23.04 -14.18
C ARG A 95 -17.05 -23.12 -12.78
N LEU A 96 -15.83 -22.64 -12.60
CA LEU A 96 -15.15 -22.57 -11.30
C LEU A 96 -15.89 -21.63 -10.32
N ARG A 97 -16.39 -20.48 -10.79
CA ARG A 97 -17.24 -19.59 -9.98
C ARG A 97 -18.53 -20.28 -9.57
N LYS A 98 -19.27 -20.90 -10.51
CA LYS A 98 -20.47 -21.69 -10.18
C LYS A 98 -20.19 -22.86 -9.25
N GLN A 99 -19.04 -23.53 -9.35
CA GLN A 99 -18.63 -24.58 -8.42
C GLN A 99 -18.30 -24.04 -7.03
N LYS A 100 -17.72 -22.83 -6.94
CA LYS A 100 -17.48 -22.13 -5.67
C LYS A 100 -18.80 -21.72 -5.02
N ASP A 101 -19.74 -21.19 -5.80
CA ASP A 101 -21.08 -20.82 -5.34
C ASP A 101 -21.89 -22.06 -4.92
N ALA A 102 -21.81 -23.15 -5.68
CA ALA A 102 -22.46 -24.42 -5.34
C ALA A 102 -21.84 -25.14 -4.12
N LYS A 103 -20.52 -25.00 -3.90
CA LYS A 103 -19.86 -25.44 -2.65
C LYS A 103 -20.26 -24.58 -1.46
N ASN A 104 -20.53 -23.29 -1.65
CA ASN A 104 -21.02 -22.40 -0.59
C ASN A 104 -22.44 -22.75 -0.12
N HIS A 105 -23.30 -23.32 -0.97
CA HIS A 105 -24.65 -23.74 -0.57
C HIS A 105 -24.72 -25.08 0.19
N ARG A 106 -23.60 -25.80 0.35
CA ARG A 106 -23.52 -27.05 1.14
C ARG A 106 -22.83 -26.89 2.49
N TRP A 107 -22.43 -25.69 2.86
CA TRP A 107 -22.04 -25.41 4.25
C TRP A 107 -23.30 -25.23 5.06
N HIS A 108 -23.56 -26.22 5.91
CA HIS A 108 -24.56 -26.13 6.96
C HIS A 108 -24.48 -24.78 7.66
N PHE A 109 -25.66 -24.20 7.90
CA PHE A 109 -25.93 -23.09 8.78
C PHE A 109 -25.57 -23.51 10.23
N GLN A 110 -24.28 -23.62 10.52
CA GLN A 110 -23.75 -23.66 11.87
C GLN A 110 -23.23 -22.26 12.16
N GLY A 111 -23.99 -21.54 12.98
CA GLY A 111 -23.72 -20.16 13.37
C GLY A 111 -22.36 -20.05 14.06
N ASN A 112 -21.35 -19.73 13.26
CA ASN A 112 -20.16 -19.02 13.72
C ASN A 112 -19.63 -18.19 12.54
N THR A 113 -20.43 -17.22 12.09
CA THR A 113 -19.93 -16.10 11.29
C THR A 113 -19.06 -15.26 12.20
N GLN A 114 -17.83 -15.71 12.44
CA GLN A 114 -16.81 -14.87 13.00
C GLN A 114 -16.59 -13.76 11.96
N VAL A 115 -17.24 -12.62 12.20
CA VAL A 115 -17.15 -11.47 11.30
C VAL A 115 -15.68 -11.12 11.18
N ASP A 116 -15.15 -11.09 9.96
CA ASP A 116 -13.78 -10.67 9.71
C ASP A 116 -13.56 -9.29 10.32
N ALA A 117 -12.76 -9.23 11.37
CA ALA A 117 -12.51 -8.02 12.14
C ALA A 117 -11.93 -6.90 11.25
N TYR A 118 -11.17 -7.26 10.21
CA TYR A 118 -10.66 -6.30 9.23
C TYR A 118 -11.77 -5.65 8.41
N SER A 119 -12.64 -6.46 7.80
CA SER A 119 -13.78 -5.96 7.04
C SER A 119 -14.76 -5.16 7.92
N ALA A 120 -14.99 -5.58 9.16
CA ALA A 120 -15.84 -4.87 10.10
C ALA A 120 -15.28 -3.49 10.49
N SER A 121 -13.99 -3.40 10.82
CA SER A 121 -13.34 -2.13 11.17
C SER A 121 -13.29 -1.15 9.98
N LEU A 122 -13.14 -1.64 8.74
CA LEU A 122 -13.29 -0.81 7.55
C LEU A 122 -14.69 -0.20 7.43
N GLN A 123 -15.74 -1.01 7.67
CA GLN A 123 -17.12 -0.53 7.65
C GLN A 123 -17.41 0.45 8.79
N HIS A 124 -16.89 0.18 9.99
CA HIS A 124 -16.96 1.07 11.14
C HIS A 124 -16.33 2.43 10.82
N THR A 125 -15.09 2.43 10.32
CA THR A 125 -14.36 3.65 9.94
C THR A 125 -15.10 4.42 8.84
N ASN A 126 -15.66 3.74 7.84
CA ASN A 126 -16.43 4.40 6.80
C ASN A 126 -17.74 5.02 7.34
N ARG A 127 -18.39 4.36 8.31
CA ARG A 127 -19.57 4.91 9.00
C ARG A 127 -19.19 6.16 9.80
N MET A 128 -18.11 6.10 10.59
CA MET A 128 -17.57 7.25 11.33
C MET A 128 -17.33 8.45 10.40
N LEU A 129 -16.66 8.24 9.26
CA LEU A 129 -16.45 9.29 8.27
C LEU A 129 -17.75 9.79 7.61
N ASN A 130 -18.74 8.91 7.39
CA ASN A 130 -20.04 9.31 6.85
C ASN A 130 -20.83 10.20 7.80
N VAL A 131 -20.73 9.94 9.12
CA VAL A 131 -21.39 10.77 10.14
C VAL A 131 -20.84 12.20 10.11
N LYS A 132 -19.51 12.37 9.98
CA LYS A 132 -18.89 13.71 9.93
C LYS A 132 -18.98 14.40 8.57
N TYR A 133 -18.67 13.70 7.48
CA TYR A 133 -18.50 14.32 6.14
C TYR A 133 -19.63 14.02 5.15
N GLY A 134 -20.69 13.37 5.61
CA GLY A 134 -21.76 12.88 4.75
C GLY A 134 -21.40 11.60 3.98
N PHE A 135 -22.42 11.01 3.36
CA PHE A 135 -22.31 9.73 2.68
C PHE A 135 -21.42 9.83 1.42
N ARG A 136 -20.37 9.00 1.36
CA ARG A 136 -19.53 8.86 0.17
C ARG A 136 -19.14 7.40 -0.06
N THR A 137 -19.01 7.03 -1.34
CA THR A 137 -18.43 5.74 -1.73
C THR A 137 -16.91 5.82 -1.63
N ARG A 138 -16.35 5.12 -0.65
CA ARG A 138 -14.89 5.09 -0.37
C ARG A 138 -14.31 3.73 -0.75
N LYS A 139 -13.17 3.74 -1.43
CA LYS A 139 -12.38 2.55 -1.78
C LYS A 139 -11.30 2.29 -0.73
N VAL A 140 -10.95 1.02 -0.53
CA VAL A 140 -9.85 0.65 0.37
C VAL A 140 -8.51 1.06 -0.28
N PRO A 141 -7.62 1.78 0.43
CA PRO A 141 -6.29 2.07 -0.07
C PRO A 141 -5.50 0.80 -0.42
N SER A 142 -4.68 0.85 -1.47
CA SER A 142 -3.81 -0.27 -1.85
C SER A 142 -2.82 -0.60 -0.73
N HIS A 143 -2.41 -1.88 -0.64
CA HIS A 143 -1.44 -2.35 0.33
C HIS A 143 -0.01 -1.89 -0.02
N ALA A 144 0.24 -0.60 0.16
CA ALA A 144 1.49 0.08 -0.12
C ALA A 144 1.93 0.94 1.08
N PRO A 145 3.22 1.30 1.17
CA PRO A 145 3.68 2.24 2.19
C PRO A 145 2.92 3.56 2.11
N ILE A 146 2.48 4.04 3.27
CA ILE A 146 1.82 5.34 3.41
C ILE A 146 2.75 6.30 4.15
N MET A 147 2.80 7.55 3.70
CA MET A 147 3.48 8.63 4.41
C MET A 147 2.44 9.41 5.20
N ILE A 148 2.64 9.51 6.51
CA ILE A 148 1.72 10.15 7.44
C ILE A 148 2.35 11.42 7.97
N ASP A 149 1.66 12.54 7.81
CA ASP A 149 1.98 13.78 8.50
C ASP A 149 1.44 13.71 9.93
N ARG A 150 2.32 13.95 10.91
CA ARG A 150 1.99 13.84 12.33
C ARG A 150 0.95 14.87 12.77
N GLN A 151 0.98 16.09 12.24
CA GLN A 151 0.04 17.13 12.61
C GLN A 151 -1.36 16.83 12.05
N ILE A 152 -1.43 16.32 10.82
CA ILE A 152 -2.72 15.88 10.22
C ILE A 152 -3.27 14.70 11.01
N MET A 153 -2.42 13.72 11.35
CA MET A 153 -2.84 12.57 12.17
C MET A 153 -3.34 13.01 13.55
N THR A 154 -2.66 13.95 14.20
CA THR A 154 -3.09 14.49 15.51
C THR A 154 -4.49 15.11 15.38
N LYS A 155 -4.71 15.97 14.37
CA LYS A 155 -6.04 16.58 14.13
C LYS A 155 -7.13 15.56 13.79
N LEU A 156 -6.77 14.49 13.08
CA LEU A 156 -7.67 13.37 12.79
C LEU A 156 -8.07 12.64 14.09
N GLN A 157 -7.10 12.38 14.97
CA GLN A 157 -7.35 11.75 16.27
C GLN A 157 -8.18 12.65 17.16
N ASP A 158 -7.85 13.94 17.26
CA ASP A 158 -8.63 14.93 18.02
C ASP A 158 -10.08 15.03 17.49
N THR A 159 -10.27 14.89 16.17
CA THR A 159 -11.58 14.90 15.54
C THR A 159 -12.45 13.69 15.92
N PHE A 160 -11.86 12.51 16.01
CA PHE A 160 -12.54 11.24 16.27
C PHE A 160 -12.01 10.60 17.56
N ASN A 161 -11.88 11.42 18.60
CA ASN A 161 -11.18 11.03 19.82
C ASN A 161 -11.79 9.76 20.44
N ASP A 162 -13.12 9.70 20.51
CA ASP A 162 -13.85 8.59 21.11
C ASP A 162 -13.59 7.27 20.37
N GLU A 163 -13.59 7.29 19.03
CA GLU A 163 -13.33 6.10 18.22
C GLU A 163 -11.86 5.64 18.31
N PHE A 164 -10.91 6.58 18.38
CA PHE A 164 -9.51 6.24 18.60
C PHE A 164 -9.25 5.70 20.02
N GLU A 165 -9.90 6.23 21.05
CA GLU A 165 -9.80 5.69 22.42
C GLU A 165 -10.29 4.24 22.52
N ILE A 166 -11.34 3.88 21.78
CA ILE A 166 -11.82 2.49 21.69
C ILE A 166 -10.75 1.61 21.02
N THR A 167 -10.22 2.09 19.90
CA THR A 167 -9.18 1.39 19.13
C THR A 167 -7.92 1.13 19.97
N GLU A 168 -7.49 2.12 20.75
CA GLU A 168 -6.29 2.03 21.59
C GLU A 168 -6.39 1.01 22.73
N LYS A 169 -7.61 0.74 23.22
CA LYS A 169 -7.85 -0.27 24.27
C LYS A 169 -7.71 -1.69 23.74
N ASN A 170 -7.71 -1.88 22.42
CA ASN A 170 -7.72 -3.19 21.79
C ASN A 170 -6.29 -3.64 21.44
N ARG A 171 -5.84 -4.75 22.04
CA ARG A 171 -4.51 -5.33 21.76
C ARG A 171 -4.42 -5.99 20.38
N VAL A 172 -5.54 -6.55 19.91
CA VAL A 172 -5.67 -7.22 18.61
C VAL A 172 -6.86 -6.58 17.90
N ARG A 173 -6.77 -6.48 16.58
CA ARG A 173 -7.80 -5.84 15.75
C ARG A 173 -9.20 -6.35 16.08
N ARG A 174 -10.14 -5.43 16.28
CA ARG A 174 -11.57 -5.68 16.43
C ARG A 174 -12.38 -4.93 15.37
N GLY A 175 -13.66 -5.26 15.28
CA GLY A 175 -14.56 -4.70 14.26
C GLY A 175 -14.96 -3.25 14.50
N ASP A 176 -14.76 -2.75 15.71
CA ASP A 176 -14.99 -1.37 16.16
C ASP A 176 -13.72 -0.51 16.17
N ASP A 177 -12.61 -1.02 15.61
CA ASP A 177 -11.38 -0.25 15.47
C ASP A 177 -11.44 0.72 14.29
N VAL A 178 -10.73 1.84 14.42
CA VAL A 178 -10.44 2.77 13.34
C VAL A 178 -9.31 2.21 12.48
N GLN A 179 -9.57 2.08 11.18
CA GLN A 179 -8.58 1.71 10.18
C GLN A 179 -7.72 2.92 9.82
N PHE A 180 -6.53 3.02 10.44
CA PHE A 180 -5.63 4.17 10.34
C PHE A 180 -5.39 4.68 8.91
N SER A 181 -4.99 3.81 7.97
CA SER A 181 -4.70 4.23 6.60
C SER A 181 -5.95 4.75 5.89
N PHE A 182 -7.08 4.06 6.08
CA PHE A 182 -8.37 4.44 5.51
C PHE A 182 -8.85 5.78 6.07
N ALA A 183 -8.85 5.93 7.40
CA ALA A 183 -9.23 7.15 8.08
C ALA A 183 -8.37 8.34 7.63
N TYR A 184 -7.04 8.18 7.58
CA TYR A 184 -6.12 9.24 7.21
C TYR A 184 -6.35 9.79 5.80
N TYR A 185 -6.39 8.92 4.78
CA TYR A 185 -6.60 9.38 3.41
C TYR A 185 -7.92 10.13 3.26
N TYR A 186 -9.00 9.59 3.83
CA TYR A 186 -10.31 10.18 3.65
C TYR A 186 -10.55 11.40 4.53
N TYR A 187 -9.90 11.52 5.68
CA TYR A 187 -9.87 12.75 6.44
C TYR A 187 -9.18 13.86 5.65
N LEU A 188 -7.99 13.59 5.11
CA LEU A 188 -7.24 14.53 4.29
C LEU A 188 -8.09 15.00 3.08
N MET A 189 -8.76 14.08 2.40
CA MET A 189 -9.59 14.38 1.23
C MET A 189 -10.94 15.04 1.56
N SER A 190 -11.44 14.91 2.79
CA SER A 190 -12.79 15.37 3.18
C SER A 190 -12.78 16.64 4.02
N GLU A 191 -11.69 16.96 4.71
CA GLU A 191 -11.57 18.19 5.49
C GLU A 191 -11.68 19.43 4.58
N GLN A 192 -12.55 20.35 4.98
CA GLN A 192 -12.84 21.58 4.28
C GLN A 192 -12.60 22.79 5.19
N ILE A 193 -12.37 23.93 4.57
CA ILE A 193 -12.29 25.24 5.23
C ILE A 193 -13.29 26.19 4.56
N ASP A 194 -13.82 27.11 5.37
CA ASP A 194 -14.64 28.20 4.87
C ASP A 194 -13.74 29.19 4.12
N VAL A 195 -14.13 29.54 2.89
CA VAL A 195 -13.42 30.52 2.08
C VAL A 195 -14.12 31.88 2.26
N PRO A 196 -13.41 32.91 2.72
CA PRO A 196 -14.01 34.23 2.85
C PRO A 196 -14.32 34.83 1.48
N ILE A 197 -15.35 35.68 1.43
CA ILE A 197 -15.82 36.27 0.17
C ILE A 197 -14.75 37.08 -0.57
N GLY A 198 -13.82 37.71 0.16
CA GLY A 198 -12.69 38.44 -0.43
C GLY A 198 -11.74 37.52 -1.20
N GLU A 199 -11.42 36.34 -0.65
CA GLU A 199 -10.61 35.35 -1.36
C GLU A 199 -11.32 34.80 -2.60
N ILE A 200 -12.65 34.61 -2.54
CA ILE A 200 -13.45 34.24 -3.71
C ILE A 200 -13.39 35.38 -4.75
N PHE A 201 -13.47 36.65 -4.32
CA PHE A 201 -13.37 37.79 -5.22
C PHE A 201 -12.02 37.84 -5.95
N GLU A 202 -10.93 37.71 -5.19
CA GLU A 202 -9.55 37.70 -5.70
C GLU A 202 -9.27 36.54 -6.67
N GLU A 203 -9.93 35.38 -6.53
CA GLU A 203 -9.77 34.25 -7.47
C GLU A 203 -10.20 34.62 -8.90
N PHE A 204 -11.21 35.48 -9.05
CA PHE A 204 -11.76 35.87 -10.35
C PHE A 204 -11.31 37.25 -10.82
N ASP A 205 -10.72 38.08 -9.95
CA ASP A 205 -10.01 39.32 -10.30
C ASP A 205 -8.61 38.99 -10.85
N THR A 206 -8.59 38.45 -12.06
CA THR A 206 -7.42 37.88 -12.72
C THR A 206 -6.37 38.93 -13.09
N ASP A 207 -6.79 40.17 -13.35
CA ASP A 207 -5.90 41.29 -13.63
C ASP A 207 -5.53 42.10 -12.39
N LYS A 208 -6.09 41.75 -11.22
CA LYS A 208 -5.88 42.43 -9.93
C LYS A 208 -6.26 43.91 -9.98
N SER A 209 -7.25 44.26 -10.79
CA SER A 209 -7.75 45.62 -10.88
C SER A 209 -8.57 46.03 -9.66
N GLY A 210 -8.96 45.09 -8.78
CA GLY A 210 -9.86 45.33 -7.65
C GLY A 210 -11.31 45.43 -8.08
N THR A 211 -11.62 45.09 -9.34
CA THR A 211 -12.98 45.10 -9.91
C THR A 211 -13.16 43.90 -10.83
N TRP A 212 -14.35 43.30 -10.86
CA TRP A 212 -14.66 42.30 -11.87
C TRP A 212 -15.06 42.95 -13.20
N SER A 213 -14.37 42.58 -14.27
CA SER A 213 -14.75 42.93 -15.64
C SER A 213 -15.85 42.04 -16.22
N ASP A 214 -16.42 42.42 -17.36
CA ASP A 214 -17.42 41.59 -18.05
C ASP A 214 -16.85 40.20 -18.43
N ARG A 215 -15.55 40.12 -18.73
CA ARG A 215 -14.86 38.87 -19.07
C ARG A 215 -14.63 37.98 -17.85
N GLU A 216 -14.31 38.58 -16.71
CA GLU A 216 -14.15 37.88 -15.44
C GLU A 216 -15.49 37.39 -14.91
N ILE A 217 -16.54 38.21 -15.01
CA ILE A 217 -17.93 37.80 -14.72
C ILE A 217 -18.33 36.63 -15.61
N ARG A 218 -18.01 36.68 -16.90
CA ARG A 218 -18.27 35.55 -17.80
C ARG A 218 -17.54 34.29 -17.35
N THR A 219 -16.28 34.40 -16.91
CA THR A 219 -15.50 33.28 -16.39
C THR A 219 -16.11 32.72 -15.11
N LEU A 220 -16.50 33.59 -14.17
CA LEU A 220 -17.22 33.22 -12.95
C LEU A 220 -18.51 32.45 -13.25
N LEU A 221 -19.32 32.93 -14.20
CA LEU A 221 -20.56 32.28 -14.61
C LEU A 221 -20.34 30.85 -15.11
N THR A 222 -19.23 30.58 -15.83
CA THR A 222 -18.92 29.21 -16.27
C THR A 222 -18.62 28.24 -15.13
N LYS A 223 -18.22 28.74 -13.95
CA LYS A 223 -18.03 27.92 -12.74
C LYS A 223 -19.29 27.84 -11.87
N LEU A 224 -20.18 28.84 -11.96
CA LEU A 224 -21.45 28.88 -11.22
C LEU A 224 -22.57 28.07 -11.88
N TYR A 225 -22.63 28.00 -13.21
CA TYR A 225 -23.75 27.39 -13.93
C TYR A 225 -23.31 26.26 -14.85
N GLU A 226 -24.26 25.41 -15.25
CA GLU A 226 -24.01 24.37 -16.24
C GLU A 226 -23.75 24.97 -17.63
N LEU A 227 -22.89 24.31 -18.39
CA LEU A 227 -22.49 24.75 -19.74
C LEU A 227 -23.34 24.05 -20.82
N PRO A 228 -23.64 24.74 -21.95
CA PRO A 228 -23.25 26.12 -22.27
C PRO A 228 -24.11 27.17 -21.56
N LEU A 229 -23.53 28.34 -21.26
CA LEU A 229 -24.27 29.46 -20.67
C LEU A 229 -25.35 29.95 -21.63
N SER A 230 -26.60 29.99 -21.16
CA SER A 230 -27.72 30.60 -21.88
C SER A 230 -27.75 32.10 -21.65
N TYR A 231 -28.29 32.85 -22.62
CA TYR A 231 -28.43 34.30 -22.52
C TYR A 231 -29.26 34.72 -21.30
N SER A 232 -30.33 33.98 -20.98
CA SER A 232 -31.17 34.26 -19.81
C SER A 232 -30.45 34.13 -18.47
N ILE A 233 -29.45 33.24 -18.36
CA ILE A 233 -28.63 33.10 -17.15
C ILE A 233 -27.72 34.33 -17.00
N VAL A 234 -27.12 34.79 -18.11
CA VAL A 234 -26.27 35.98 -18.13
C VAL A 234 -27.10 37.20 -17.74
N ASP A 235 -28.22 37.45 -18.42
CA ASP A 235 -29.14 38.56 -18.12
C ASP A 235 -29.62 38.54 -16.66
N HIS A 236 -29.97 37.36 -16.14
CA HIS A 236 -30.40 37.23 -14.75
C HIS A 236 -29.29 37.61 -13.77
N PHE A 237 -28.05 37.19 -14.02
CA PHE A 237 -26.92 37.52 -13.16
C PHE A 237 -26.56 39.00 -13.25
N GLU A 238 -26.59 39.59 -14.44
CA GLU A 238 -26.40 41.03 -14.64
C GLU A 238 -27.47 41.85 -13.89
N ALA A 239 -28.72 41.40 -13.92
CA ALA A 239 -29.79 42.01 -13.15
C ALA A 239 -29.55 41.96 -11.63
N ILE A 240 -28.97 40.86 -11.11
CA ILE A 240 -28.54 40.78 -9.71
C ILE A 240 -27.48 41.84 -9.42
N LEU A 241 -26.44 41.96 -10.26
CA LEU A 241 -25.36 42.94 -10.08
C LEU A 241 -25.88 44.39 -10.11
N LEU A 242 -26.77 44.70 -11.07
CA LEU A 242 -27.40 46.01 -11.18
C LEU A 242 -28.20 46.36 -9.90
N ASN A 243 -29.01 45.42 -9.41
CA ASN A 243 -29.76 45.60 -8.17
C ASN A 243 -28.83 45.75 -6.95
N CYS A 244 -27.74 44.97 -6.87
CA CYS A 244 -26.75 45.11 -5.80
C CYS A 244 -26.11 46.51 -5.75
N SER A 245 -26.01 47.18 -6.91
CA SER A 245 -25.38 48.49 -7.07
C SER A 245 -26.33 49.67 -6.84
N GLU A 246 -27.64 49.43 -6.86
CA GLU A 246 -28.65 50.47 -6.79
C GLU A 246 -28.53 51.24 -5.46
N ASN A 247 -28.47 52.57 -5.55
CA ASN A 247 -28.34 53.50 -4.41
C ASN A 247 -27.04 53.38 -3.58
N LYS A 248 -25.99 52.74 -4.11
CA LYS A 248 -24.68 52.69 -3.45
C LYS A 248 -23.63 53.48 -4.24
N VAL A 249 -23.03 54.47 -3.59
CA VAL A 249 -21.90 55.23 -4.15
C VAL A 249 -20.60 54.55 -3.72
N PHE A 250 -19.92 53.90 -4.66
CA PHE A 250 -18.61 53.32 -4.44
C PHE A 250 -17.55 54.16 -5.18
N SER A 251 -16.61 54.74 -4.43
CA SER A 251 -15.34 55.36 -4.90
C SER A 251 -14.34 54.26 -5.34
N ASP A 252 -13.34 54.42 -6.21
CA ASP A 252 -12.98 55.35 -7.31
C ASP A 252 -12.13 54.55 -8.34
N VAL A 253 -12.26 53.21 -8.32
CA VAL A 253 -11.50 52.29 -9.17
C VAL A 253 -12.34 52.04 -10.41
N SER A 254 -11.98 52.65 -11.53
CA SER A 254 -12.62 52.37 -12.80
C SER A 254 -12.18 51.00 -13.29
N THR A 255 -13.13 50.12 -13.61
CA THR A 255 -12.82 48.89 -14.36
C THR A 255 -12.12 49.29 -15.66
N PRO A 256 -11.01 48.65 -16.05
CA PRO A 256 -10.29 48.97 -17.27
C PRO A 256 -11.19 48.94 -18.51
N GLU A 257 -11.16 50.00 -19.34
CA GLU A 257 -12.08 50.15 -20.48
C GLU A 257 -11.90 49.04 -21.52
N TYR A 258 -10.67 48.53 -21.71
CA TYR A 258 -10.38 47.43 -22.63
C TYR A 258 -10.89 46.05 -22.16
N GLU A 259 -11.23 45.92 -20.87
CA GLU A 259 -11.81 44.72 -20.28
C GLU A 259 -13.34 44.69 -20.36
N ARG A 260 -13.97 45.80 -20.75
CA ARG A 260 -15.43 45.89 -20.94
C ARG A 260 -15.87 45.55 -22.35
N TYR A 261 -17.07 45.00 -22.48
CA TYR A 261 -17.78 44.88 -23.74
C TYR A 261 -18.36 46.24 -24.16
N ILE A 262 -18.42 46.48 -25.47
CA ILE A 262 -18.85 47.77 -26.06
C ILE A 262 -20.27 48.14 -25.64
N ASP A 263 -21.13 47.14 -25.42
CA ASP A 263 -22.53 47.26 -25.06
C ASP A 263 -22.80 47.00 -23.56
N SER A 264 -21.76 46.90 -22.72
CA SER A 264 -21.91 46.62 -21.30
C SER A 264 -22.60 47.77 -20.57
N LYS A 265 -23.63 47.41 -19.79
CA LYS A 265 -24.38 48.32 -18.92
C LYS A 265 -24.03 48.12 -17.44
N LEU A 266 -23.05 47.27 -17.16
CA LEU A 266 -22.71 46.91 -15.79
C LEU A 266 -22.01 48.07 -15.06
N PRO A 267 -22.32 48.29 -13.79
CA PRO A 267 -21.59 49.24 -12.95
C PRO A 267 -20.20 48.67 -12.62
N THR A 268 -19.36 49.46 -11.96
CA THR A 268 -18.09 48.93 -11.41
C THR A 268 -18.37 47.92 -10.31
N ILE A 269 -17.92 46.68 -10.51
CA ILE A 269 -18.13 45.58 -9.55
C ILE A 269 -16.89 45.42 -8.67
N SER A 270 -16.85 46.13 -7.54
CA SER A 270 -15.75 46.01 -6.55
C SER A 270 -16.00 44.92 -5.52
N GLU A 271 -14.95 44.48 -4.82
CA GLU A 271 -15.05 43.53 -3.70
C GLU A 271 -16.09 43.98 -2.65
N ARG A 272 -16.13 45.29 -2.34
CA ARG A 272 -17.10 45.87 -1.39
C ARG A 272 -18.53 45.76 -1.88
N LEU A 273 -18.76 45.92 -3.18
CA LEU A 273 -20.09 45.71 -3.77
C LEU A 273 -20.51 44.25 -3.58
N VAL A 274 -19.62 43.30 -3.90
CA VAL A 274 -19.88 41.87 -3.79
C VAL A 274 -20.16 41.47 -2.34
N ALA A 275 -19.30 41.86 -1.41
CA ALA A 275 -19.45 41.58 0.01
C ALA A 275 -20.72 42.19 0.64
N SER A 276 -21.18 43.34 0.11
CA SER A 276 -22.38 44.03 0.61
C SER A 276 -23.69 43.59 -0.06
N CYS A 277 -23.66 42.59 -0.94
CA CYS A 277 -24.85 42.07 -1.60
C CYS A 277 -25.20 40.65 -1.12
N PRO A 278 -26.20 40.48 -0.22
CA PRO A 278 -26.51 39.19 0.39
C PRO A 278 -26.84 38.09 -0.61
N THR A 279 -27.57 38.43 -1.68
CA THR A 279 -27.93 37.49 -2.75
C THR A 279 -26.69 36.93 -3.45
N LEU A 280 -25.73 37.79 -3.75
CA LEU A 280 -24.50 37.40 -4.43
C LEU A 280 -23.55 36.64 -3.50
N VAL A 281 -23.39 37.09 -2.26
CA VAL A 281 -22.60 36.37 -1.24
C VAL A 281 -23.14 34.96 -1.04
N LYS A 282 -24.47 34.80 -0.95
CA LYS A 282 -25.08 33.48 -0.83
C LYS A 282 -24.78 32.60 -2.04
N LEU A 283 -24.99 33.12 -3.25
CA LEU A 283 -24.74 32.38 -4.49
C LEU A 283 -23.27 31.94 -4.62
N LEU A 284 -22.33 32.81 -4.24
CA LEU A 284 -20.90 32.52 -4.25
C LEU A 284 -20.53 31.51 -3.17
N ASN A 285 -21.03 31.67 -1.94
CA ASN A 285 -20.76 30.74 -0.85
C ASN A 285 -21.32 29.33 -1.11
N ASP A 286 -22.49 29.23 -1.73
CA ASP A 286 -23.11 27.94 -2.07
C ASP A 286 -22.23 27.11 -3.04
N ARG A 287 -21.34 27.76 -3.81
CA ARG A 287 -20.48 27.10 -4.81
C ARG A 287 -18.99 27.11 -4.50
N PHE A 288 -18.49 28.16 -3.87
CA PHE A 288 -17.06 28.40 -3.60
C PHE A 288 -16.75 28.60 -2.12
N GLY A 289 -17.77 28.70 -1.26
CA GLY A 289 -17.60 28.98 0.17
C GLY A 289 -16.91 27.85 0.95
N LEU A 290 -16.79 26.66 0.36
CA LEU A 290 -16.07 25.53 0.96
C LEU A 290 -14.97 25.07 0.01
N ALA A 291 -13.72 25.16 0.47
CA ALA A 291 -12.56 24.61 -0.22
C ALA A 291 -11.97 23.43 0.54
N HIS A 292 -11.30 22.53 -0.18
CA HIS A 292 -10.54 21.47 0.45
C HIS A 292 -9.36 22.06 1.24
N LYS A 293 -9.27 21.69 2.52
CA LYS A 293 -8.20 22.14 3.41
C LYS A 293 -6.82 21.63 2.97
N TYR A 294 -6.80 20.40 2.46
CA TYR A 294 -5.58 19.74 2.02
C TYR A 294 -5.67 19.47 0.52
N HIS A 295 -4.59 19.77 -0.19
CA HIS A 295 -4.49 19.45 -1.60
C HIS A 295 -4.33 17.93 -1.78
N PHE A 296 -5.08 17.36 -2.72
CA PHE A 296 -4.97 15.96 -3.09
C PHE A 296 -5.30 15.74 -4.56
N GLU A 297 -4.76 14.65 -5.11
CA GLU A 297 -5.09 14.17 -6.44
C GLU A 297 -5.38 12.66 -6.37
N ILE A 298 -6.43 12.22 -7.05
CA ILE A 298 -6.76 10.79 -7.16
C ILE A 298 -6.16 10.24 -8.46
N ILE A 299 -5.12 9.42 -8.33
CA ILE A 299 -4.51 8.76 -9.48
C ILE A 299 -5.36 7.57 -9.92
N SER A 300 -5.84 7.61 -11.16
CA SER A 300 -6.60 6.51 -11.77
C SER A 300 -5.74 5.27 -12.00
N ASP A 301 -6.29 4.10 -11.66
CA ASP A 301 -5.64 2.79 -11.79
C ASP A 301 -4.28 2.67 -11.08
N ALA A 302 -4.06 3.47 -10.04
CA ALA A 302 -2.80 3.54 -9.31
C ALA A 302 -2.33 2.17 -8.80
N GLU A 303 -3.27 1.34 -8.33
CA GLU A 303 -2.98 -0.02 -7.87
C GLU A 303 -2.32 -0.86 -8.97
N SER A 304 -2.93 -0.92 -10.16
CA SER A 304 -2.42 -1.75 -11.27
C SER A 304 -1.14 -1.19 -11.91
N LYS A 305 -0.93 0.13 -11.83
CA LYS A 305 0.21 0.81 -12.45
C LYS A 305 1.43 0.90 -11.53
N HIS A 306 1.21 1.07 -10.23
CA HIS A 306 2.28 1.42 -9.28
C HIS A 306 2.49 0.40 -8.16
N VAL A 307 1.56 -0.53 -7.94
CA VAL A 307 1.64 -1.50 -6.85
C VAL A 307 1.65 -2.92 -7.41
N SER A 308 2.53 -3.77 -6.87
CA SER A 308 2.51 -5.22 -7.06
C SER A 308 2.28 -5.85 -5.70
N PHE A 309 1.18 -6.59 -5.55
CA PHE A 309 0.88 -7.34 -4.33
C PHE A 309 0.88 -8.83 -4.66
N LYS A 310 1.80 -9.59 -4.07
CA LYS A 310 1.92 -11.04 -4.25
C LYS A 310 1.85 -11.74 -2.90
N MET A 311 0.92 -12.67 -2.76
CA MET A 311 0.87 -13.59 -1.62
C MET A 311 1.72 -14.81 -1.95
N LEU A 312 2.80 -15.00 -1.20
CA LEU A 312 3.69 -16.14 -1.34
C LEU A 312 3.08 -17.34 -0.64
N ASN A 313 2.92 -18.44 -1.35
CA ASN A 313 2.39 -19.70 -0.82
C ASN A 313 3.48 -20.77 -0.84
N SER A 314 3.22 -21.94 -0.25
CA SER A 314 4.19 -23.05 -0.21
C SER A 314 4.30 -23.83 -1.53
N ASN A 315 3.79 -23.31 -2.65
CA ASN A 315 3.99 -23.89 -3.98
C ASN A 315 5.13 -23.16 -4.69
N ILE A 316 6.29 -23.83 -4.76
CA ILE A 316 7.52 -23.27 -5.32
C ILE A 316 7.32 -22.71 -6.73
N SER A 317 6.59 -23.41 -7.59
CA SER A 317 6.34 -22.98 -8.98
C SER A 317 5.54 -21.67 -9.02
N ASP A 318 4.52 -21.52 -8.18
CA ASP A 318 3.71 -20.30 -8.12
C ASP A 318 4.52 -19.11 -7.60
N VAL A 319 5.39 -19.36 -6.62
CA VAL A 319 6.31 -18.35 -6.07
C VAL A 319 7.29 -17.87 -7.13
N VAL A 320 7.95 -18.78 -7.86
CA VAL A 320 8.90 -18.41 -8.93
C VAL A 320 8.22 -17.56 -9.99
N VAL A 321 7.04 -17.99 -10.48
CA VAL A 321 6.25 -17.20 -11.45
C VAL A 321 5.92 -15.81 -10.90
N SER A 322 5.47 -15.74 -9.64
CA SER A 322 5.11 -14.46 -9.01
C SER A 322 6.29 -13.49 -8.89
N LEU A 323 7.48 -14.00 -8.57
CA LEU A 323 8.70 -13.22 -8.45
C LEU A 323 9.25 -12.81 -9.82
N ASP A 324 9.18 -13.69 -10.82
CA ASP A 324 9.60 -13.39 -12.19
C ASP A 324 8.69 -12.34 -12.86
N GLU A 325 7.39 -12.34 -12.57
CA GLU A 325 6.49 -11.26 -12.98
C GLU A 325 6.94 -9.90 -12.42
N ILE A 326 7.41 -9.87 -11.18
CA ILE A 326 7.95 -8.63 -10.57
C ILE A 326 9.27 -8.23 -11.23
N ARG A 327 10.16 -9.19 -11.51
CA ARG A 327 11.42 -8.92 -12.23
C ARG A 327 11.15 -8.35 -13.62
N SER A 328 10.19 -8.92 -14.34
CA SER A 328 9.84 -8.49 -15.70
C SER A 328 9.14 -7.12 -15.72
N ASN A 329 8.33 -6.81 -14.71
CA ASN A 329 7.58 -5.57 -14.64
C ASN A 329 7.65 -5.00 -13.22
N SER A 330 8.75 -4.29 -12.96
CA SER A 330 8.98 -3.67 -11.66
C SER A 330 8.01 -2.49 -11.46
N ARG A 331 7.19 -2.62 -10.41
CA ARG A 331 6.29 -1.56 -9.96
C ARG A 331 6.97 -0.74 -8.87
N LYS A 332 6.51 0.50 -8.67
CA LYS A 332 7.05 1.41 -7.65
C LYS A 332 7.02 0.81 -6.25
N PHE A 333 5.91 0.15 -5.91
CA PHE A 333 5.73 -0.53 -4.64
C PHE A 333 5.53 -2.03 -4.89
N VAL A 334 6.37 -2.87 -4.30
CA VAL A 334 6.25 -4.32 -4.34
C VAL A 334 6.02 -4.81 -2.92
N CYS A 335 4.88 -5.45 -2.70
CA CYS A 335 4.51 -6.08 -1.44
C CYS A 335 4.45 -7.59 -1.65
N LEU A 336 5.26 -8.29 -0.86
CA LEU A 336 5.27 -9.74 -0.77
C LEU A 336 4.70 -10.11 0.60
N ASN A 337 3.57 -10.82 0.61
CA ASN A 337 2.93 -11.27 1.84
C ASN A 337 3.25 -12.74 2.07
N ASP A 338 3.63 -13.10 3.29
CA ASP A 338 3.83 -14.49 3.68
C ASP A 338 2.47 -15.16 3.95
N ASN A 339 2.09 -16.06 3.05
CA ASN A 339 0.92 -16.94 3.18
C ASN A 339 1.35 -18.42 3.11
N LEU A 340 2.54 -18.72 3.65
CA LEU A 340 3.06 -20.07 3.69
C LEU A 340 2.22 -20.94 4.63
N ASP A 341 2.02 -22.19 4.23
CA ASP A 341 1.42 -23.23 5.06
C ASP A 341 2.51 -23.74 6.01
N GLU A 342 2.34 -23.49 7.31
CA GLU A 342 3.31 -23.86 8.35
C GLU A 342 3.65 -25.37 8.34
N SER A 343 2.74 -26.22 7.87
CA SER A 343 2.97 -27.67 7.79
C SER A 343 4.01 -28.07 6.74
N LYS A 344 4.28 -27.21 5.75
CA LYS A 344 5.15 -27.49 4.60
C LYS A 344 6.57 -26.96 4.79
N VAL A 345 7.22 -27.43 5.84
CA VAL A 345 8.53 -26.92 6.28
C VAL A 345 9.59 -26.98 5.18
N ALA A 346 9.70 -28.09 4.45
CA ALA A 346 10.72 -28.28 3.43
C ALA A 346 10.54 -27.33 2.23
N GLU A 347 9.30 -27.16 1.75
CA GLU A 347 8.97 -26.23 0.69
C GLU A 347 9.17 -24.78 1.13
N ASN A 348 8.80 -24.45 2.37
CA ASN A 348 8.96 -23.12 2.93
C ASN A 348 10.44 -22.71 3.04
N GLU A 349 11.34 -23.64 3.39
CA GLU A 349 12.79 -23.40 3.35
C GLU A 349 13.27 -23.06 1.94
N LEU A 350 12.77 -23.78 0.92
CA LEU A 350 13.12 -23.48 -0.46
C LEU A 350 12.55 -22.14 -0.92
N VAL A 351 11.32 -21.79 -0.53
CA VAL A 351 10.72 -20.47 -0.80
C VAL A 351 11.57 -19.36 -0.19
N ARG A 352 12.05 -19.52 1.05
CA ARG A 352 12.95 -18.55 1.69
C ARG A 352 14.26 -18.38 0.92
N ALA A 353 14.86 -19.47 0.44
CA ALA A 353 16.08 -19.41 -0.36
C ALA A 353 15.86 -18.70 -1.71
N ILE A 354 14.74 -18.97 -2.39
CA ILE A 354 14.36 -18.29 -3.64
C ILE A 354 14.10 -16.80 -3.40
N LEU A 355 13.44 -16.46 -2.29
CA LEU A 355 13.16 -15.08 -1.93
C LEU A 355 14.45 -14.30 -1.63
N TYR A 356 15.40 -14.94 -0.95
CA TYR A 356 16.72 -14.37 -0.70
C TYR A 356 17.49 -14.10 -2.00
N ASP A 357 17.51 -15.06 -2.93
CA ASP A 357 18.10 -14.87 -4.26
C ASP A 357 17.41 -13.75 -5.06
N PHE A 358 16.08 -13.67 -4.98
CA PHE A 358 15.32 -12.58 -5.57
C PHE A 358 15.73 -11.20 -5.05
N TYR A 359 15.86 -11.04 -3.73
CA TYR A 359 16.30 -9.77 -3.16
C TYR A 359 17.74 -9.43 -3.52
N LEU A 360 18.67 -10.39 -3.51
CA LEU A 360 20.04 -10.15 -3.95
C LEU A 360 20.13 -9.74 -5.43
N ALA A 361 19.25 -10.27 -6.28
CA ALA A 361 19.20 -9.88 -7.69
C ALA A 361 18.74 -8.43 -7.89
N LEU A 362 17.81 -7.94 -7.05
CA LEU A 362 17.28 -6.57 -7.14
C LEU A 362 18.12 -5.55 -6.35
N PHE A 363 18.65 -5.97 -5.21
CA PHE A 363 19.35 -5.15 -4.23
C PHE A 363 20.65 -5.85 -3.81
N PRO A 364 21.66 -5.92 -4.69
CA PRO A 364 22.89 -6.67 -4.43
C PRO A 364 23.78 -6.02 -3.36
N GLN A 365 23.55 -4.75 -3.07
CA GLN A 365 24.25 -4.03 -2.01
C GLN A 365 23.40 -4.03 -0.75
N PRO A 366 23.89 -4.60 0.37
CA PRO A 366 23.17 -4.58 1.63
C PRO A 366 22.87 -3.16 2.09
N SER A 367 21.69 -2.95 2.64
CA SER A 367 21.34 -1.71 3.32
C SER A 367 22.25 -1.48 4.53
N LYS A 368 22.54 -0.22 4.85
CA LYS A 368 23.26 0.17 6.09
C LYS A 368 22.56 -0.29 7.39
N PHE A 369 21.29 -0.67 7.30
CA PHE A 369 20.50 -1.18 8.42
C PHE A 369 20.54 -2.72 8.52
N GLU A 370 21.09 -3.41 7.53
CA GLU A 370 21.32 -4.85 7.61
C GLU A 370 22.50 -5.16 8.52
N LEU A 371 22.41 -6.26 9.26
CA LEU A 371 23.53 -6.75 10.05
C LEU A 371 24.59 -7.33 9.10
N PRO A 372 25.89 -7.18 9.38
CA PRO A 372 26.92 -7.89 8.63
C PRO A 372 26.73 -9.41 8.75
N ASP A 373 27.21 -10.17 7.77
CA ASP A 373 27.01 -11.64 7.67
C ASP A 373 27.39 -12.43 8.93
N GLU A 374 28.35 -11.92 9.72
CA GLU A 374 28.87 -12.54 10.94
C GLU A 374 27.96 -12.28 12.16
N TYR A 375 27.02 -11.35 12.04
CA TYR A 375 26.16 -10.91 13.12
C TYR A 375 24.73 -11.34 12.85
N ARG A 376 24.06 -11.85 13.89
CA ARG A 376 22.62 -12.09 13.90
C ARG A 376 22.02 -11.41 15.11
N ASN A 377 20.76 -11.01 14.99
CA ASN A 377 20.04 -10.53 16.15
C ASN A 377 19.83 -11.71 17.12
N LYS A 378 20.57 -11.70 18.22
CA LYS A 378 20.50 -12.73 19.26
C LYS A 378 19.15 -12.73 20.00
N PHE A 379 18.46 -11.60 20.05
CA PHE A 379 17.21 -11.43 20.79
C PHE A 379 16.13 -10.91 19.87
N VAL A 380 15.17 -11.77 19.53
CA VAL A 380 14.00 -11.34 18.75
C VAL A 380 13.13 -10.39 19.57
N TYR A 381 12.99 -10.63 20.88
CA TYR A 381 12.15 -9.83 21.78
C TYR A 381 12.96 -9.02 22.80
N ILE A 382 12.46 -7.81 23.10
CA ILE A 382 13.06 -6.89 24.11
C ILE A 382 13.09 -7.53 25.50
N LYS A 383 12.09 -8.35 25.84
CA LYS A 383 12.02 -9.06 27.11
C LYS A 383 13.24 -9.97 27.29
N ASP A 384 13.54 -10.81 26.30
CA ASP A 384 14.66 -11.74 26.34
C ASP A 384 16.00 -11.01 26.47
N LEU A 385 16.14 -9.88 25.75
CA LEU A 385 17.30 -9.01 25.87
C LEU A 385 17.45 -8.47 27.32
N ASN A 386 16.36 -8.03 27.93
CA ASN A 386 16.37 -7.46 29.28
C ASN A 386 16.67 -8.53 30.34
N GLU A 387 16.09 -9.72 30.21
CA GLU A 387 16.38 -10.86 31.09
C GLU A 387 17.86 -11.25 30.99
N TRP A 388 18.41 -11.35 29.78
CA TRP A 388 19.82 -11.62 29.56
C TRP A 388 20.73 -10.53 30.15
N LYS A 389 20.38 -9.25 29.96
CA LYS A 389 21.11 -8.11 30.55
C LYS A 389 21.12 -8.20 32.07
N MET A 390 19.98 -8.51 32.68
CA MET A 390 19.85 -8.61 34.14
C MET A 390 20.62 -9.80 34.70
N TYR A 391 20.58 -10.94 34.01
CA TYR A 391 21.40 -12.11 34.35
C TYR A 391 22.90 -11.80 34.28
N ARG A 392 23.36 -11.18 33.18
CA ARG A 392 24.75 -10.72 33.02
C ARG A 392 25.16 -9.72 34.10
N PHE A 393 24.26 -8.82 34.48
CA PHE A 393 24.51 -7.84 35.54
C PHE A 393 24.71 -8.53 36.90
N LYS A 394 23.83 -9.49 37.26
CA LYS A 394 23.97 -10.29 38.49
C LYS A 394 25.29 -11.07 38.51
N ILE A 395 25.67 -11.71 37.40
CA ILE A 395 26.95 -12.41 37.29
C ILE A 395 28.12 -11.45 37.47
N LYS A 396 28.11 -10.28 36.80
CA LYS A 396 29.17 -9.28 36.95
C LYS A 396 29.31 -8.83 38.39
N LEU A 397 28.19 -8.56 39.07
CA LEU A 397 28.18 -8.16 40.47
C LEU A 397 28.75 -9.27 41.37
N PHE A 398 28.37 -10.52 41.13
CA PHE A 398 28.92 -11.68 41.85
C PHE A 398 30.43 -11.84 41.63
N ILE A 399 30.92 -11.71 40.39
CA ILE A 399 32.36 -11.79 40.08
C ILE A 399 33.12 -10.64 40.72
N VAL A 400 32.60 -9.41 40.67
CA VAL A 400 33.24 -8.24 41.30
C VAL A 400 33.29 -8.41 42.81
N PHE A 401 32.22 -8.93 43.43
CA PHE A 401 32.21 -9.26 44.85
C PHE A 401 33.28 -10.31 45.18
N LEU A 402 33.34 -11.42 44.43
CA LEU A 402 34.36 -12.46 44.61
C LEU A 402 35.78 -11.89 44.50
N MET A 403 36.07 -11.13 43.44
CA MET A 403 37.37 -10.50 43.24
C MET A 403 37.72 -9.51 44.36
N SER A 404 36.74 -8.75 44.85
CA SER A 404 36.93 -7.81 45.98
C SER A 404 37.21 -8.55 47.28
N THR A 405 36.54 -9.68 47.54
CA THR A 405 36.81 -10.51 48.72
C THR A 405 38.21 -11.13 48.68
N VAL A 406 38.65 -11.62 47.52
CA VAL A 406 40.02 -12.14 47.35
C VAL A 406 41.04 -11.03 47.54
N LEU A 407 40.81 -9.85 46.96
CA LEU A 407 41.69 -8.68 47.12
C LEU A 407 41.75 -8.22 48.58
N TRP A 408 40.61 -8.20 49.28
CA TRP A 408 40.55 -7.85 50.69
C TRP A 408 41.32 -8.85 51.55
N MET A 409 41.15 -10.16 51.31
CA MET A 409 41.88 -11.21 52.02
C MET A 409 43.39 -11.13 51.77
N THR A 410 43.83 -10.83 50.54
CA THR A 410 45.26 -10.67 50.24
C THR A 410 45.83 -9.42 50.90
N LEU A 411 45.14 -8.27 50.84
CA LEU A 411 45.53 -7.04 51.54
C LEU A 411 45.58 -7.25 53.05
N PHE A 412 44.55 -7.88 53.63
CA PHE A 412 44.49 -8.18 55.06
C PHE A 412 45.67 -9.06 55.48
N ASN A 413 45.98 -10.12 54.73
CA ASN A 413 47.11 -10.99 55.03
C ASN A 413 48.47 -10.26 54.89
N VAL A 414 48.63 -9.37 53.90
CA VAL A 414 49.84 -8.57 53.72
C VAL A 414 50.01 -7.56 54.87
N ILE A 415 48.94 -6.86 55.25
CA ILE A 415 48.94 -5.92 56.38
C ILE A 415 49.25 -6.66 57.66
N ARG A 416 48.56 -7.79 57.92
CA ARG A 416 48.80 -8.64 59.10
C ARG A 416 50.26 -9.07 59.16
N ARG A 417 50.83 -9.56 58.05
CA ARG A 417 52.24 -9.97 57.98
C ARG A 417 53.19 -8.81 58.27
N ARG A 418 52.97 -7.62 57.70
CA ARG A 418 53.78 -6.42 58.00
C ARG A 418 53.66 -5.99 59.46
N PHE A 419 52.47 -6.09 60.04
CA PHE A 419 52.23 -5.77 61.44
C PHE A 419 52.96 -6.75 62.37
N CYS A 420 52.89 -8.06 62.07
CA CYS A 420 53.65 -9.08 62.80
C CYS A 420 55.18 -8.85 62.71
N GLN A 421 55.70 -8.44 61.53
CA GLN A 421 57.11 -8.10 61.35
C GLN A 421 57.58 -6.85 62.11
N MET A 422 56.68 -5.91 62.42
CA MET A 422 57.03 -4.72 63.22
C MET A 422 56.99 -4.98 64.73
N ILE A 423 56.31 -6.03 65.19
CA ILE A 423 56.05 -6.27 66.62
C ILE A 423 56.90 -7.42 67.20
N ASP A 424 57.67 -8.15 66.39
CA ASP A 424 58.56 -9.25 66.84
C ASP A 424 57.88 -10.24 67.80
N ILE A 425 56.62 -10.62 67.51
CA ILE A 425 55.91 -11.65 68.28
C ILE A 425 56.03 -13.00 67.57
N LEU A 426 56.61 -13.97 68.28
CA LEU A 426 56.88 -15.35 67.86
C LEU A 426 55.63 -16.20 67.49
N PHE A 427 54.42 -15.64 67.63
CA PHE A 427 53.14 -16.29 67.34
C PHE A 427 52.20 -15.37 66.55
N CYS A 428 52.73 -14.79 65.48
CA CYS A 428 52.06 -13.93 64.51
C CYS A 428 52.65 -14.29 63.13
#